data_AF-W6TJ02-F1
#
_entry.id   AF-W6TJ02-F1
#
_cell.length_a   1.000
_cell.length_b   1.000
_cell.length_c   1.000
_cell.angle_alpha   90.00
_cell.angle_beta   90.00
_cell.angle_gamma   90.00
#
_symmetry.space_group_name_H-M   'P 1'
#
loop_
_entity.id
_entity.type
_entity.pdbx_description
1 polymer ?
#
loop_
_entity_poly.entity_id
_entity_poly.type
_entity_poly.pdbx_seq_one_letter_code
_entity_poly.pdbx_strand_id
1 'polypeptide(L)'
;MKEYEILKAKIKELEKQNSILLKETRQYKKELLQTKSNTKSKSIPIRFYLNDKTIRLVKKSIDKLKQIDPISGWFVHILSITGCRGIEIQNIRLDDIVRETNNNGDVFYSLRVNVAKKRSNIC
;
A
#
# COMPACT_ATOMS: atom_id res chain seq x y z
N MET A 1 -44.69 -26.54 -50.79
CA MET A 1 -43.80 -25.81 -51.75
C MET A 1 -43.53 -24.38 -51.30
N LYS A 2 -44.54 -23.51 -51.07
CA LYS A 2 -44.32 -22.09 -50.68
C LYS A 2 -43.64 -21.89 -49.31
N GLU A 3 -44.02 -22.64 -48.28
CA GLU A 3 -43.40 -22.52 -46.94
C GLU A 3 -41.92 -22.91 -46.92
N TYR A 4 -41.54 -23.91 -47.72
CA TYR A 4 -40.16 -24.36 -47.81
C TYR A 4 -39.24 -23.25 -48.36
N GLU A 5 -39.69 -22.55 -49.41
CA GLU A 5 -38.95 -21.42 -49.99
C GLU A 5 -38.88 -20.23 -49.02
N ILE A 6 -39.94 -19.99 -48.25
CA ILE A 6 -39.94 -18.96 -47.19
C ILE A 6 -38.93 -19.30 -46.08
N LEU A 7 -38.91 -20.56 -45.60
CA LEU A 7 -37.94 -21.01 -44.60
C LEU A 7 -36.50 -20.90 -45.12
N LYS A 8 -36.27 -21.30 -46.37
CA LYS A 8 -34.95 -21.24 -47.01
C LYS A 8 -34.43 -19.81 -47.14
N ALA A 9 -35.30 -18.86 -47.50
CA ALA A 9 -34.97 -17.44 -47.50
C ALA A 9 -34.64 -16.93 -46.09
N LYS A 10 -35.41 -17.36 -45.07
CA LYS A 10 -35.18 -16.98 -43.67
C LYS A 10 -33.85 -17.51 -43.11
N ILE A 11 -33.47 -18.74 -43.45
CA ILE A 11 -32.18 -19.32 -43.06
C ILE A 11 -31.02 -18.51 -43.64
N LYS A 12 -31.11 -18.16 -44.93
CA LYS A 12 -30.08 -17.37 -45.61
C LYS A 12 -29.92 -15.96 -45.02
N GLU A 13 -31.03 -15.34 -44.61
CA GLU A 13 -31.04 -14.07 -43.88
C GLU A 13 -30.30 -14.18 -42.53
N LEU A 14 -30.60 -15.23 -41.76
CA LEU A 14 -30.00 -15.49 -40.46
C LEU A 14 -28.49 -15.79 -40.55
N GLU A 15 -28.06 -16.55 -41.56
CA GLU A 15 -26.64 -16.80 -41.83
C GLU A 15 -25.88 -15.50 -42.11
N LYS A 16 -26.49 -14.60 -42.89
CA LYS A 16 -25.92 -13.28 -43.18
C LYS A 16 -25.77 -12.45 -41.92
N GLN A 17 -26.81 -12.39 -41.07
CA GLN A 17 -26.77 -11.67 -39.79
C GLN A 17 -25.71 -12.23 -38.84
N ASN A 18 -25.62 -13.57 -38.72
CA ASN A 18 -24.57 -14.21 -37.91
C ASN A 18 -23.16 -13.88 -38.40
N SER A 19 -22.96 -13.81 -39.72
CA SER A 19 -21.65 -13.45 -40.28
C SER A 19 -21.21 -12.02 -39.92
N ILE A 20 -22.17 -11.10 -39.83
CA ILE A 20 -21.95 -9.69 -39.46
C ILE A 20 -21.63 -9.60 -37.97
N LEU A 21 -22.45 -10.23 -37.12
CA LEU A 21 -22.24 -10.25 -35.66
C LEU A 21 -20.87 -10.83 -35.29
N LEU A 22 -20.43 -11.90 -35.96
CA LEU A 22 -19.11 -12.48 -35.72
C LEU A 22 -17.96 -11.52 -36.06
N LYS A 23 -18.11 -10.69 -37.09
CA LYS A 23 -17.11 -9.67 -37.44
C LYS A 23 -17.07 -8.54 -36.42
N GLU A 24 -18.23 -8.04 -36.01
CA GLU A 24 -18.35 -7.00 -34.97
C GLU A 24 -17.77 -7.46 -33.64
N THR A 25 -18.09 -8.69 -33.22
CA THR A 25 -17.58 -9.26 -31.95
C THR A 25 -16.05 -9.37 -31.96
N ARG A 26 -15.45 -9.74 -33.10
CA ARG A 26 -13.98 -9.78 -33.26
C ARG A 26 -13.37 -8.38 -33.19
N GLN A 27 -14.06 -7.37 -33.69
CA GLN A 27 -13.60 -5.98 -33.65
C GLN A 27 -13.65 -5.41 -32.24
N TYR A 28 -14.77 -5.55 -31.53
CA TYR A 28 -14.89 -5.14 -30.13
C TYR A 28 -13.88 -5.81 -29.22
N LYS A 29 -13.56 -7.09 -29.46
CA LYS A 29 -12.52 -7.80 -28.70
C LYS A 29 -11.12 -7.20 -28.91
N LYS A 30 -10.80 -6.73 -30.12
CA LYS A 30 -9.53 -6.04 -30.41
C LYS A 30 -9.47 -4.67 -29.73
N GLU A 31 -10.55 -3.90 -29.78
CA GLU A 31 -10.65 -2.60 -29.11
C GLU A 31 -10.56 -2.72 -27.58
N LEU A 32 -11.18 -3.75 -27.00
CA LEU A 32 -11.08 -4.05 -25.57
C LEU A 32 -9.64 -4.42 -25.14
N LEU A 33 -8.90 -5.12 -26.00
CA LEU A 33 -7.50 -5.46 -25.72
C LEU A 33 -6.59 -4.22 -25.80
N GLN A 34 -6.82 -3.33 -26.76
CA GLN A 34 -6.08 -2.07 -26.92
C GLN A 34 -6.35 -1.07 -25.78
N THR A 35 -7.60 -1.00 -25.29
CA THR A 35 -7.95 -0.16 -24.13
C THR A 35 -7.30 -0.68 -22.84
N LYS A 36 -7.25 -2.00 -22.63
CA LYS A 36 -6.53 -2.60 -21.49
C LYS A 36 -5.02 -2.38 -21.51
N SER A 37 -4.38 -2.37 -22.70
CA SER A 37 -2.94 -2.06 -22.80
C SER A 37 -2.61 -0.58 -22.61
N ASN A 38 -3.56 0.32 -22.89
CA ASN A 38 -3.38 1.77 -22.73
C ASN A 38 -3.62 2.26 -21.30
N THR A 39 -4.27 1.46 -20.46
CA THR A 39 -4.18 1.60 -19.00
C THR A 39 -2.83 1.07 -18.51
N LYS A 40 -1.73 1.72 -18.88
CA LYS A 40 -0.53 1.70 -18.04
C LYS A 40 -0.99 2.32 -16.73
N SER A 41 -1.27 1.49 -15.72
CA SER A 41 -1.52 1.95 -14.37
C SER A 41 -0.41 2.94 -14.04
N LYS A 42 -0.73 4.23 -13.94
CA LYS A 42 0.22 5.21 -13.42
C LYS A 42 0.67 4.63 -12.09
N SER A 43 1.93 4.18 -12.02
CA SER A 43 2.43 3.52 -10.82
C SER A 43 2.25 4.53 -9.70
N ILE A 44 1.28 4.27 -8.82
CA ILE A 44 1.05 5.12 -7.66
C ILE A 44 2.41 5.11 -6.93
N PRO A 45 3.06 6.26 -6.75
CA PRO A 45 4.37 6.28 -6.11
C PRO A 45 4.22 5.60 -4.76
N ILE A 46 5.06 4.58 -4.53
CA ILE A 46 5.06 3.81 -3.30
C ILE A 46 5.24 4.81 -2.15
N ARG A 47 4.20 4.95 -1.32
CA ARG A 47 4.25 5.85 -0.17
C ARG A 47 5.07 5.17 0.91
N PHE A 48 6.32 5.61 1.06
CA PHE A 48 7.24 5.10 2.09
C PHE A 48 6.80 5.43 3.53
N TYR A 49 5.78 6.28 3.69
CA TYR A 49 5.29 6.76 4.99
C TYR A 49 3.81 6.45 5.20
N LEU A 50 3.46 6.18 6.47
CA LEU A 50 2.09 5.95 6.90
C LEU A 50 1.22 7.19 6.66
N ASN A 51 -0.06 6.97 6.36
CA ASN A 51 -1.04 8.06 6.29
C ASN A 51 -1.56 8.43 7.69
N ASP A 52 -2.17 9.60 7.84
CA ASP A 52 -2.59 10.11 9.15
C ASP A 52 -3.60 9.19 9.85
N LYS A 53 -4.50 8.56 9.10
CA LYS A 53 -5.47 7.59 9.63
C LYS A 53 -4.75 6.37 10.22
N THR A 54 -3.75 5.85 9.51
CA THR A 54 -2.92 4.73 9.96
C THR A 54 -2.05 5.15 11.14
N ILE A 55 -1.47 6.35 11.14
CA ILE A 55 -0.70 6.88 12.28
C ILE A 55 -1.56 6.93 13.54
N ARG A 56 -2.80 7.43 13.44
CA ARG A 56 -3.75 7.44 14.57
C ARG A 56 -4.07 6.03 15.08
N LEU A 57 -4.25 5.08 14.18
CA LEU A 57 -4.50 3.69 14.55
C LEU A 57 -3.28 3.07 15.25
N VAL A 58 -2.09 3.26 14.71
CA VAL A 58 -0.83 2.77 15.29
C VAL A 58 -0.63 3.34 16.70
N LYS A 59 -0.86 4.65 16.91
CA LYS A 59 -0.78 5.27 18.24
C LYS A 59 -1.71 4.58 19.24
N LYS A 60 -2.98 4.36 18.88
CA LYS A 60 -3.94 3.62 19.72
C LYS A 60 -3.48 2.20 20.02
N SER A 61 -2.89 1.50 19.04
CA SER A 61 -2.36 0.16 19.24
C SER A 61 -1.16 0.15 20.19
N ILE A 62 -0.27 1.15 20.11
CA ILE A 62 0.86 1.32 21.02
C ILE A 62 0.35 1.55 22.45
N ASP A 63 -0.66 2.40 22.64
CA ASP A 63 -1.22 2.66 23.97
C ASP A 63 -1.84 1.41 24.59
N LYS A 64 -2.56 0.60 23.78
CA LYS A 64 -3.04 -0.72 24.21
C LYS A 64 -1.90 -1.67 24.54
N LEU A 65 -0.85 -1.70 23.72
CA LEU A 65 0.29 -2.58 23.94
C LEU A 65 1.02 -2.22 25.24
N LYS A 66 1.19 -0.94 25.57
CA LYS A 66 1.77 -0.50 26.86
C LYS A 66 1.00 -1.03 28.07
N GLN A 67 -0.31 -1.25 27.95
CA GLN A 67 -1.14 -1.79 29.02
C GLN A 67 -0.98 -3.31 29.17
N ILE A 68 -0.79 -4.04 28.06
CA ILE A 68 -0.70 -5.50 28.03
C ILE A 68 0.74 -5.96 28.30
N ASP A 69 1.71 -5.35 27.62
CA ASP A 69 3.14 -5.58 27.74
C ASP A 69 3.86 -4.21 27.76
N PRO A 70 4.16 -3.68 28.94
CA PRO A 70 4.81 -2.38 29.08
C PRO A 70 6.15 -2.30 28.36
N ILE A 71 6.96 -3.36 28.36
CA ILE A 71 8.31 -3.35 27.78
C ILE A 71 8.20 -3.21 26.26
N SER A 72 7.43 -4.09 25.62
CA SER A 72 7.22 -4.02 24.16
C SER A 72 6.49 -2.76 23.75
N GLY A 73 5.51 -2.31 24.56
CA GLY A 73 4.75 -1.09 24.30
C GLY A 73 5.64 0.16 24.31
N TRP A 74 6.51 0.31 25.31
CA TRP A 74 7.46 1.42 25.37
C TRP A 74 8.53 1.33 24.28
N PHE A 75 9.01 0.12 23.95
CA PHE A 75 9.95 -0.09 22.85
C PHE A 75 9.38 0.42 21.52
N VAL A 76 8.16 0.01 21.14
CA VAL A 76 7.50 0.47 19.90
C VAL A 76 7.19 1.96 19.95
N HIS A 77 6.83 2.48 21.12
CA HIS A 77 6.61 3.92 21.29
C HIS A 77 7.86 4.73 20.97
N ILE A 78 9.02 4.35 21.52
CA ILE A 78 10.29 5.03 21.27
C ILE A 78 10.65 4.97 19.78
N LEU A 79 10.49 3.82 19.12
CA LEU A 79 10.68 3.70 17.68
C LEU A 79 9.80 4.67 16.89
N SER A 80 8.52 4.81 17.29
CA SER A 80 7.56 5.64 16.57
C SER A 80 7.85 7.14 16.64
N ILE A 81 8.49 7.62 17.71
CA ILE A 81 8.77 9.05 17.93
C ILE A 81 10.19 9.44 17.49
N THR A 82 11.15 8.51 17.53
CA THR A 82 12.55 8.78 17.18
C THR A 82 12.88 8.48 15.73
N GLY A 83 12.15 7.54 15.10
CA GLY A 83 12.48 7.05 13.75
C GLY A 83 13.75 6.19 13.69
N CYS A 84 14.33 5.83 14.84
CA CYS A 84 15.46 4.90 14.93
C CYS A 84 15.08 3.50 14.45
N ARG A 85 16.07 2.72 14.03
CA ARG A 85 15.91 1.28 13.76
C ARG A 85 15.86 0.50 15.07
N GLY A 86 15.20 -0.64 15.05
CA GLY A 86 15.12 -1.54 16.22
C GLY A 86 16.49 -1.85 16.82
N ILE A 87 17.48 -2.16 15.97
CA ILE A 87 18.84 -2.46 16.42
C ILE A 87 19.56 -1.27 17.05
N GLU A 88 19.23 -0.05 16.63
CA GLU A 88 19.83 1.17 17.19
C GLU A 88 19.32 1.42 18.61
N ILE A 89 18.02 1.17 18.85
CA ILE A 89 17.41 1.26 20.19
C ILE A 89 17.86 0.11 21.11
N GLN A 90 17.97 -1.11 20.59
CA GLN A 90 18.38 -2.27 21.39
C GLN A 90 19.82 -2.17 21.93
N ASN A 91 20.67 -1.38 21.29
CA ASN A 91 22.06 -1.19 21.69
C ASN A 91 22.28 -0.02 22.69
N ILE A 92 21.20 0.69 23.07
CA ILE A 92 21.26 1.79 24.02
C ILE A 92 21.59 1.26 25.41
N ARG A 93 22.58 1.88 26.07
CA ARG A 93 22.93 1.61 27.47
C ARG A 93 22.28 2.64 28.39
N LEU A 94 22.25 2.33 29.69
CA LEU A 94 21.73 3.29 30.69
C LEU A 94 22.52 4.60 30.71
N ASP A 95 23.84 4.54 30.44
CA ASP A 95 24.73 5.73 30.36
C ASP A 95 24.43 6.64 29.17
N ASP A 96 23.68 6.13 28.18
CA ASP A 96 23.23 6.89 27.01
C ASP A 96 21.93 7.67 27.30
N ILE A 97 21.29 7.41 28.45
CA ILE A 97 20.05 8.08 28.89
C ILE A 97 20.42 9.18 29.89
N VAL A 98 20.13 10.42 29.51
CA VAL A 98 20.38 11.60 30.36
C VAL A 98 19.04 12.15 30.83
N ARG A 99 18.87 12.25 32.15
CA ARG A 99 17.74 12.96 32.73
C ARG A 99 18.05 14.45 32.75
N GLU A 100 17.15 15.24 32.19
CA GLU A 100 17.21 16.70 32.15
C GLU A 100 16.01 17.26 32.91
N THR A 101 16.18 18.42 33.54
CA THR A 101 15.10 19.12 34.23
C THR A 101 15.06 20.55 33.69
N ASN A 102 13.89 21.05 33.30
CA ASN A 102 13.77 22.45 32.87
C ASN A 102 13.60 23.40 34.07
N ASN A 103 13.64 24.70 33.81
CA ASN A 103 13.46 25.74 34.82
C ASN A 103 12.07 25.72 35.48
N ASN A 104 11.08 25.06 34.86
CA ASN A 104 9.72 24.92 35.37
C ASN A 104 9.53 23.67 36.23
N GLY A 105 10.58 22.83 36.38
CA GLY A 105 10.54 21.57 37.12
C GLY A 105 10.10 20.35 36.31
N ASP A 106 9.84 20.50 35.01
CA ASP A 106 9.52 19.36 34.13
C ASP A 106 10.75 18.49 33.91
N VAL A 107 10.56 17.18 33.97
CA VAL A 107 11.61 16.18 33.78
C VAL A 107 11.54 15.62 32.36
N PHE A 108 12.68 15.65 31.66
CA PHE A 108 12.86 15.07 30.34
C PHE A 108 13.95 14.00 30.38
N TYR A 109 13.91 13.11 29.39
CA TYR A 109 14.94 12.11 29.18
C TYR A 109 15.45 12.23 27.74
N SER A 110 16.74 12.50 27.61
CA SER A 110 17.46 12.51 26.34
C SER A 110 18.09 11.14 26.13
N LEU A 111 17.84 10.53 24.97
CA LEU A 111 18.49 9.28 24.56
C LEU A 111 19.53 9.57 23.49
N ARG A 112 20.80 9.24 23.77
CA ARG A 112 21.86 9.25 22.77
C ARG A 112 21.85 7.94 22.00
N VAL A 113 21.74 8.02 20.68
CA VAL A 113 21.64 6.84 19.82
C VAL A 113 22.72 6.89 18.75
N ASN A 114 23.50 5.81 18.64
CA ASN A 114 24.46 5.64 17.57
C ASN A 114 23.74 5.14 16.31
N VAL A 115 23.39 6.08 15.43
CA VAL A 115 22.70 5.77 14.17
C VAL A 115 23.74 5.38 13.11
N ALA A 116 23.53 4.25 12.45
CA ALA A 116 24.40 3.84 11.35
C ALA A 116 24.26 4.83 10.18
N LYS A 117 25.38 5.38 9.69
CA LYS A 117 25.39 6.18 8.46
C LYS A 117 24.77 5.36 7.33
N LYS A 118 23.73 5.92 6.70
CA LYS A 118 23.11 5.34 5.51
C LYS A 118 24.22 5.19 4.46
N ARG A 119 24.58 3.94 4.12
CA ARG A 119 25.49 3.69 2.99
C ARG A 119 24.79 4.20 1.73
N SER A 120 25.42 5.12 1.00
CA SER A 120 24.88 5.74 -0.22
C SER A 120 24.85 4.80 -1.42
N ASN A 121 25.39 3.58 -1.29
CA ASN A 121 25.40 2.60 -2.36
C ASN A 121 24.06 1.87 -2.37
N ILE A 122 23.12 2.43 -3.13
CA ILE A 122 21.97 1.72 -3.66
C ILE A 122 22.54 0.78 -4.74
N CYS A 123 22.44 -0.54 -4.53
CA CYS A 123 22.55 -1.52 -5.60
C CYS A 123 21.28 -1.49 -6.46
#